data_AF-A0A1G0IW92-F1
#
_entry.id   AF-A0A1G0IW92-F1
#
_cell.length_a   1.000
_cell.length_b   1.000
_cell.length_c   1.000
_cell.angle_alpha   90.00
_cell.angle_beta   90.00
_cell.angle_gamma   90.00
#
_symmetry.space_group_name_H-M   'P 1'
#
loop_
_entity.id
_entity.type
_entity.pdbx_description
1 polymer ?
#
loop_
_entity_poly.entity_id
_entity_poly.type
_entity_poly.pdbx_seq_one_letter_code
_entity_poly.pdbx_strand_id
1 'polypeptide(L)'
;MVAQCFVTLGIPVLSADRYVAALLEQNSPVFDAIVTHFKPLLGQEPIVLAGELNKSGIRHIILQSVADRLWLEQLLHPLVLASLHRETQALQNVPYCVWEIPLLGKSGLRQSAKGMHYIDHIAIDRIILVDTPDDVRIQRIMMRDQVPAQAAEAMLQVQDQRTWLLQQADDVIEGTLAPEALQAKVRMLDEAYRVAFSEKT
;
A
#
# COMPACT_ATOMS: atom_id res chain seq x y z
N MET A 1 -9.62 -6.95 3.49
CA MET A 1 -10.20 -8.17 4.12
C MET A 1 -9.32 -8.70 5.24
N VAL A 2 -8.04 -9.01 4.98
CA VAL A 2 -7.09 -9.48 6.03
C VAL A 2 -6.93 -8.47 7.18
N ALA A 3 -6.68 -7.20 6.85
CA ALA A 3 -6.57 -6.13 7.84
C ALA A 3 -7.82 -6.06 8.74
N GLN A 4 -9.01 -6.15 8.15
CA GLN A 4 -10.27 -6.16 8.90
C GLN A 4 -10.36 -7.36 9.87
N CYS A 5 -9.82 -8.52 9.52
CA CYS A 5 -9.76 -9.66 10.44
C CYS A 5 -8.88 -9.36 11.66
N PHE A 6 -7.73 -8.70 11.49
CA PHE A 6 -6.92 -8.26 12.64
C PHE A 6 -7.66 -7.22 13.50
N VAL A 7 -8.37 -6.26 12.89
CA VAL A 7 -9.23 -5.32 13.62
C VAL A 7 -10.26 -6.06 14.47
N THR A 8 -10.90 -7.11 13.96
CA THR A 8 -11.88 -7.89 14.73
C THR A 8 -11.29 -8.64 15.93
N LEU A 9 -9.97 -8.86 15.95
CA LEU A 9 -9.23 -9.46 17.06
C LEU A 9 -8.70 -8.40 18.06
N GLY A 10 -9.08 -7.13 17.88
CA GLY A 10 -8.63 -6.02 18.72
C GLY A 10 -7.21 -5.56 18.44
N ILE A 11 -6.63 -5.96 17.30
CA ILE A 11 -5.29 -5.52 16.89
C ILE A 11 -5.39 -4.20 16.13
N PRO A 12 -4.64 -3.16 16.54
CA PRO A 12 -4.60 -1.91 15.81
C PRO A 12 -4.08 -2.09 14.39
N VAL A 13 -4.80 -1.53 13.42
CA VAL A 13 -4.37 -1.47 12.02
C VAL A 13 -4.16 -0.01 11.62
N LEU A 14 -2.94 0.29 11.18
CA LEU A 14 -2.54 1.59 10.67
C LEU A 14 -2.49 1.52 9.14
N SER A 15 -3.42 2.20 8.46
CA SER A 15 -3.56 2.13 7.00
C SER A 15 -2.76 3.25 6.33
N ALA A 16 -1.80 2.89 5.47
CA ALA A 16 -1.00 3.84 4.71
C ALA A 16 -1.88 4.78 3.86
N ASP A 17 -2.94 4.23 3.25
CA ASP A 17 -3.89 5.00 2.43
C ASP A 17 -4.60 6.10 3.23
N ARG A 18 -4.89 5.86 4.51
CA ARG A 18 -5.47 6.87 5.39
C ARG A 18 -4.53 8.07 5.57
N TYR A 19 -3.24 7.80 5.78
CA TYR A 19 -2.26 8.89 5.91
C TYR A 19 -2.03 9.61 4.60
N VAL A 20 -1.98 8.89 3.47
CA VAL A 20 -1.92 9.52 2.15
C VAL A 20 -3.13 10.43 1.97
N ALA A 21 -4.34 9.96 2.24
CA ALA A 21 -5.55 10.78 2.12
C ALA A 21 -5.46 12.07 2.95
N ALA A 22 -5.04 11.98 4.21
CA ALA A 22 -4.86 13.15 5.09
C ALA A 22 -3.78 14.12 4.56
N LEU A 23 -2.66 13.61 4.01
CA LEU A 23 -1.63 14.45 3.40
C LEU A 23 -2.14 15.17 2.14
N LEU A 24 -3.13 14.59 1.44
CA LEU A 24 -3.71 15.16 0.23
C LEU A 24 -4.91 16.08 0.49
N GLU A 25 -5.19 16.43 1.74
CA GLU A 25 -6.22 17.42 2.07
C GLU A 25 -5.87 18.80 1.49
N GLN A 26 -6.91 19.56 1.10
CA GLN A 26 -6.74 20.86 0.47
C GLN A 26 -5.98 21.84 1.37
N ASN A 27 -5.11 22.65 0.78
CA ASN A 27 -4.22 23.60 1.45
C ASN A 27 -3.10 22.96 2.30
N SER A 28 -2.87 21.65 2.18
CA SER A 28 -1.65 21.06 2.73
C SER A 28 -0.44 21.42 1.84
N PRO A 29 0.78 21.53 2.40
CA PRO A 29 1.99 21.72 1.60
C PRO A 29 2.20 20.61 0.55
N VAL A 30 1.74 19.39 0.85
CA VAL A 30 1.84 18.24 -0.06
C VAL A 30 0.87 18.40 -1.23
N PHE A 31 -0.36 18.84 -0.96
CA PHE A 31 -1.35 19.15 -1.99
C PHE A 31 -0.79 20.20 -2.97
N ASP A 32 -0.27 21.31 -2.44
CA ASP A 32 0.27 22.40 -3.27
C ASP A 32 1.48 21.96 -4.10
N ALA A 33 2.36 21.12 -3.52
CA ALA A 33 3.48 20.52 -4.25
C ALA A 33 3.01 19.65 -5.42
N ILE A 34 2.01 18.79 -5.19
CA ILE A 34 1.44 17.92 -6.23
C ILE A 34 0.75 18.76 -7.31
N VAL A 35 -0.02 19.79 -6.93
CA VAL A 35 -0.64 20.70 -7.89
C VAL A 35 0.43 21.36 -8.76
N THR A 36 1.49 21.87 -8.15
CA THR A 36 2.58 22.55 -8.87
C THR A 36 3.28 21.62 -9.86
N HIS A 37 3.55 20.37 -9.45
CA HIS A 37 4.23 19.38 -10.29
C HIS A 37 3.38 18.85 -11.44
N PHE A 38 2.14 18.43 -11.16
CA PHE A 38 1.31 17.72 -12.14
C PHE A 38 0.41 18.60 -12.99
N LYS A 39 0.07 19.82 -12.55
CA LYS A 39 -0.75 20.75 -13.36
C LYS A 39 -0.21 20.98 -14.78
N PRO A 40 1.09 21.25 -15.02
CA PRO A 40 1.58 21.42 -16.39
C PRO A 40 1.55 20.14 -17.23
N LEU A 41 1.50 18.96 -16.59
CA LEU A 41 1.50 17.65 -17.25
C LEU A 41 0.10 17.21 -17.69
N LEU A 42 -0.96 17.74 -17.07
CA LEU A 42 -2.35 17.42 -17.39
C LEU A 42 -2.93 18.20 -18.58
N GLY A 43 -2.18 19.17 -19.12
CA GLY A 43 -2.64 19.97 -20.25
C GLY A 43 -3.91 20.76 -19.93
N GLN A 44 -5.01 20.42 -20.61
CA GLN A 44 -6.32 21.07 -20.40
C GLN A 44 -7.15 20.42 -19.28
N GLU A 45 -6.77 19.23 -18.81
CA GLU A 45 -7.50 18.60 -17.72
C GLU A 45 -7.27 19.33 -16.39
N PRO A 46 -8.32 19.52 -15.58
CA PRO A 46 -8.17 20.14 -14.28
C PRO A 46 -7.38 19.24 -13.33
N ILE A 47 -6.38 19.82 -12.67
CA ILE A 47 -5.62 19.16 -11.59
C ILE A 47 -6.43 19.02 -10.30
N VAL A 48 -7.43 19.88 -10.10
CA VAL A 48 -8.34 19.85 -8.94
C VAL A 48 -9.78 19.72 -9.42
N LEU A 49 -10.49 18.72 -8.90
CA LEU A 49 -11.89 18.40 -9.16
C LEU A 49 -12.65 18.48 -7.84
N ALA A 50 -13.62 19.39 -7.74
CA ALA A 50 -14.45 19.57 -6.53
C ALA A 50 -13.63 19.74 -5.22
N GLY A 51 -12.48 20.40 -5.29
CA GLY A 51 -11.58 20.63 -4.14
C GLY A 51 -10.57 19.51 -3.88
N GLU A 52 -10.66 18.39 -4.59
CA GLU A 52 -9.73 17.27 -4.48
C GLU A 52 -8.80 17.17 -5.69
N LEU A 53 -7.63 16.54 -5.53
CA LEU A 53 -6.75 16.23 -6.66
C LEU A 53 -7.44 15.30 -7.66
N ASN A 54 -7.24 15.55 -8.96
CA ASN A 54 -7.63 14.65 -10.03
C ASN A 54 -6.77 13.37 -10.01
N LYS A 55 -7.09 12.45 -9.09
CA LYS A 55 -6.37 11.19 -8.87
C LYS A 55 -6.31 10.34 -10.13
N SER A 56 -7.35 10.35 -10.97
CA SER A 56 -7.37 9.65 -12.26
C SER A 56 -6.33 10.19 -13.23
N GLY A 57 -6.27 11.52 -13.41
CA GLY A 57 -5.30 12.17 -14.29
C GLY A 57 -3.86 11.97 -13.79
N ILE A 58 -3.63 12.16 -12.49
CA ILE A 58 -2.31 11.89 -11.88
C ILE A 58 -1.92 10.43 -12.07
N ARG A 59 -2.85 9.49 -11.83
CA ARG A 59 -2.61 8.06 -12.05
C ARG A 59 -2.22 7.76 -13.50
N HIS A 60 -2.87 8.38 -14.47
CA HIS A 60 -2.53 8.21 -15.88
C HIS A 60 -1.09 8.62 -16.17
N ILE A 61 -0.65 9.78 -15.65
CA ILE A 61 0.71 10.30 -15.82
C ILE A 61 1.74 9.35 -15.20
N ILE A 62 1.57 8.97 -13.93
CA ILE A 62 2.56 8.12 -13.22
C ILE A 62 2.62 6.69 -13.76
N LEU A 63 1.59 6.23 -14.48
CA LEU A 63 1.60 4.95 -15.19
C LEU A 63 2.47 4.99 -16.45
N GLN A 64 2.65 6.16 -17.05
CA GLN A 64 3.41 6.37 -18.28
C GLN A 64 4.82 6.94 -18.02
N SER A 65 5.03 7.59 -16.87
CA SER A 65 6.29 8.23 -16.51
C SER A 65 6.88 7.67 -15.22
N VAL A 66 8.00 6.96 -15.34
CA VAL A 66 8.77 6.46 -14.19
C VAL A 66 9.28 7.61 -13.33
N ALA A 67 9.68 8.73 -13.94
CA ALA A 67 10.21 9.89 -13.21
C ALA A 67 9.14 10.55 -12.33
N ASP A 68 7.94 10.78 -12.87
CA ASP A 68 6.85 11.42 -12.12
C ASP A 68 6.32 10.53 -10.99
N ARG A 69 6.30 9.22 -11.23
CA ARG A 69 6.00 8.24 -10.21
C ARG A 69 7.02 8.28 -9.07
N LEU A 70 8.32 8.25 -9.37
CA LEU A 70 9.37 8.32 -8.35
C LEU A 70 9.35 9.64 -7.58
N TRP A 71 9.04 10.75 -8.26
CA TRP A 71 8.88 12.05 -7.61
C TRP A 71 7.74 12.01 -6.58
N LEU A 72 6.58 11.48 -6.95
CA LEU A 72 5.43 11.37 -6.06
C LEU A 72 5.73 10.44 -4.86
N GLU A 73 6.40 9.31 -5.11
CA GLU A 73 6.85 8.39 -4.06
C GLU A 73 7.82 9.06 -3.09
N GLN A 74 8.81 9.82 -3.59
CA GLN A 74 9.78 10.54 -2.75
C GLN A 74 9.13 11.63 -1.89
N LEU A 75 8.07 12.27 -2.40
CA LEU A 75 7.29 13.25 -1.64
C LEU A 75 6.48 12.59 -0.52
N LEU A 76 5.78 11.49 -0.84
CA LEU A 76 4.80 10.89 0.08
C LEU A 76 5.42 9.93 1.10
N HIS A 77 6.36 9.08 0.69
CA HIS A 77 6.84 7.97 1.51
C HIS A 77 7.40 8.42 2.88
N PRO A 78 8.30 9.42 2.97
CA PRO A 78 8.83 9.84 4.28
C PRO A 78 7.74 10.35 5.22
N LEU A 79 6.71 11.03 4.69
CA LEU A 79 5.61 11.61 5.46
C LEU A 79 4.64 10.55 5.98
N VAL A 80 4.32 9.57 5.14
CA VAL A 80 3.50 8.41 5.52
C VAL A 80 4.23 7.60 6.59
N LEU A 81 5.53 7.33 6.41
CA LEU A 81 6.33 6.63 7.39
C LEU A 81 6.42 7.37 8.71
N ALA A 82 6.64 8.67 8.71
CA ALA A 82 6.66 9.46 9.94
C ALA A 82 5.33 9.38 10.70
N SER A 83 4.21 9.34 9.96
CA SER A 83 2.87 9.22 10.54
C SER A 83 2.63 7.83 11.14
N LEU A 84 3.01 6.77 10.41
CA LEU A 84 2.94 5.38 10.87
C LEU A 84 3.77 5.16 12.15
N HIS A 85 5.01 5.63 12.19
CA HIS A 85 5.86 5.53 13.38
C HIS A 85 5.27 6.30 14.55
N ARG A 86 4.80 7.53 14.33
CA ARG A 86 4.18 8.36 15.37
C ARG A 86 2.96 7.67 15.96
N GLU A 87 2.06 7.16 15.13
CA GLU A 87 0.87 6.45 15.62
C GLU A 87 1.25 5.14 16.32
N THR A 88 2.23 4.40 15.81
CA THR A 88 2.74 3.18 16.47
C THR A 88 3.26 3.48 17.88
N GLN A 89 4.05 4.54 18.05
CA GLN A 89 4.57 4.97 19.36
C GLN A 89 3.49 5.47 20.33
N ALA A 90 2.34 5.93 19.80
CA ALA A 90 1.21 6.37 20.60
C ALA A 90 0.33 5.21 21.09
N LEU A 91 0.45 4.01 20.50
CA LEU A 91 -0.29 2.84 20.94
C LEU A 91 0.23 2.37 22.30
N GLN A 92 -0.69 2.06 23.21
CA GLN A 92 -0.39 1.55 24.55
C GLN A 92 -1.13 0.23 24.77
N ASN A 93 -0.54 -0.67 25.56
CA ASN A 93 -1.15 -1.93 25.99
C ASN A 93 -1.59 -2.84 24.83
N VAL A 94 -0.86 -2.82 23.72
CA VAL A 94 -1.11 -3.71 22.57
C VAL A 94 0.12 -4.57 22.32
N PRO A 95 -0.05 -5.87 22.00
CA PRO A 95 1.08 -6.78 21.82
C PRO A 95 1.85 -6.50 20.51
N TYR A 96 1.15 -6.00 19.50
CA TYR A 96 1.71 -5.56 18.22
C TYR A 96 0.67 -4.69 17.49
N CYS A 97 1.07 -4.10 16.36
CA CYS A 97 0.16 -3.44 15.43
C CYS A 97 0.44 -3.91 13.99
N VAL A 98 -0.53 -3.73 13.10
CA VAL A 98 -0.40 -4.07 11.68
C VAL A 98 -0.36 -2.80 10.86
N TRP A 99 0.66 -2.65 10.02
CA TRP A 99 0.68 -1.60 9.01
C TRP A 99 0.09 -2.16 7.72
N GLU A 100 -1.08 -1.65 7.33
CA GLU A 100 -1.71 -1.99 6.05
C GLU A 100 -1.13 -1.08 4.97
N ILE A 101 -0.25 -1.64 4.15
CA ILE A 101 0.41 -0.95 3.05
C ILE A 101 -0.06 -1.60 1.75
N PRO A 102 -0.81 -0.90 0.88
CA PRO A 102 -1.14 -1.42 -0.44
C PRO A 102 0.14 -1.73 -1.20
N LEU A 103 0.12 -2.79 -2.02
CA LEU A 103 1.23 -3.07 -2.93
C LEU A 103 1.43 -1.86 -3.85
N LEU A 104 2.47 -1.07 -3.55
CA LEU A 104 2.86 0.09 -4.31
C LEU A 104 3.08 -0.33 -5.76
N GLY A 105 2.35 0.29 -6.68
CA GLY A 105 2.41 -0.02 -8.09
C GLY A 105 3.83 0.14 -8.63
N LYS A 106 4.37 -0.96 -9.17
CA LYS A 106 5.47 -1.01 -10.14
C LYS A 106 6.87 -0.46 -9.72
N SER A 107 7.13 0.13 -8.54
CA SER A 107 8.50 0.67 -8.24
C SER A 107 9.07 0.48 -6.84
N GLY A 108 8.30 0.19 -5.79
CA GLY A 108 8.86 0.21 -4.43
C GLY A 108 9.96 -0.83 -4.13
N LEU A 109 10.19 -1.79 -5.02
CA LEU A 109 10.94 -3.01 -4.70
C LEU A 109 12.07 -3.36 -5.66
N ARG A 110 12.07 -2.81 -6.89
CA ARG A 110 13.17 -3.00 -7.84
C ARG A 110 13.35 -1.79 -8.75
N GLN A 111 14.17 -0.83 -8.30
CA GLN A 111 15.21 -0.19 -9.12
C GLN A 111 16.09 0.77 -8.29
N SER A 112 17.11 0.23 -7.63
CA SER A 112 18.53 0.52 -7.91
C SER A 112 19.38 0.14 -6.71
N ALA A 113 20.61 -0.28 -6.97
CA ALA A 113 21.63 -0.58 -5.97
C ALA A 113 22.01 0.60 -5.03
N LYS A 114 21.26 1.73 -5.03
CA LYS A 114 21.38 2.87 -4.10
C LYS A 114 20.08 3.69 -3.93
N GLY A 115 18.88 3.17 -4.24
CA GLY A 115 17.68 4.02 -4.31
C GLY A 115 16.39 3.36 -3.84
N MET A 116 16.13 3.53 -2.54
CA MET A 116 14.81 3.49 -1.91
C MET A 116 14.02 2.17 -2.01
N HIS A 117 14.52 1.14 -1.34
CA HIS A 117 13.64 0.07 -0.89
C HIS A 117 12.76 0.64 0.23
N TYR A 118 11.51 0.98 -0.09
CA TYR A 118 10.57 1.53 0.88
C TYR A 118 10.42 0.63 2.10
N ILE A 119 10.56 -0.69 1.94
CA ILE A 119 10.51 -1.68 3.02
C ILE A 119 11.81 -1.73 3.84
N ASP A 120 12.99 -1.58 3.21
CA ASP A 120 14.28 -1.71 3.92
C ASP A 120 14.54 -0.58 4.92
N HIS A 121 13.83 0.55 4.78
CA HIS A 121 13.91 1.69 5.70
C HIS A 121 12.83 1.66 6.80
N ILE A 122 12.00 0.63 6.83
CA ILE A 122 10.98 0.45 7.86
C ILE A 122 11.47 -0.62 8.80
N ALA A 123 11.53 -0.31 10.10
CA ALA A 123 11.71 -1.33 11.13
C ALA A 123 10.42 -2.15 11.26
N ILE A 124 10.23 -3.11 10.36
CA ILE A 124 9.14 -4.10 10.40
C ILE A 124 9.70 -5.40 10.98
N ASP A 125 9.06 -5.93 12.02
CA ASP A 125 9.45 -7.22 12.59
C ASP A 125 9.06 -8.41 11.70
N ARG A 126 7.89 -8.36 11.05
CA ARG A 126 7.37 -9.41 10.15
C ARG A 126 6.51 -8.87 9.01
N ILE A 127 6.59 -9.50 7.84
CA ILE A 127 5.86 -9.16 6.62
C ILE A 127 4.82 -10.25 6.30
N ILE A 128 3.55 -9.83 6.21
CA ILE A 128 2.45 -10.68 5.71
C ILE A 128 2.15 -10.30 4.26
N LEU A 129 2.34 -11.23 3.34
CA LEU A 129 1.92 -11.07 1.95
C LEU A 129 0.54 -11.69 1.73
N VAL A 130 -0.40 -10.91 1.19
CA VAL A 130 -1.67 -11.43 0.67
C VAL A 130 -1.48 -11.75 -0.81
N ASP A 131 -1.21 -13.01 -1.11
CA ASP A 131 -0.95 -13.47 -2.49
C ASP A 131 -2.23 -13.97 -3.14
N THR A 132 -2.52 -13.51 -4.35
CA THR A 132 -3.72 -13.91 -5.11
C THR A 132 -3.28 -14.32 -6.51
N PRO A 133 -3.76 -15.46 -7.05
CA PRO A 133 -3.51 -15.84 -8.44
C PRO A 133 -3.84 -14.73 -9.44
N ASP A 134 -3.05 -14.62 -10.51
CA ASP A 134 -3.14 -13.50 -11.46
C ASP A 134 -4.48 -13.48 -12.21
N ASP A 135 -5.05 -14.63 -12.53
CA ASP A 135 -6.39 -14.76 -13.14
C ASP A 135 -7.47 -14.12 -12.25
N VAL A 136 -7.44 -14.39 -10.94
CA VAL A 136 -8.37 -13.77 -9.98
C VAL A 136 -8.10 -12.27 -9.83
N ARG A 137 -6.83 -11.84 -9.86
CA ARG A 137 -6.47 -10.41 -9.83
C ARG A 137 -6.97 -9.68 -11.08
N ILE A 138 -6.82 -10.27 -12.26
CA ILE A 138 -7.33 -9.75 -13.55
C ILE A 138 -8.83 -9.56 -13.43
N GLN A 139 -9.56 -10.60 -13.02
CA GLN A 139 -11.02 -10.54 -12.85
C GLN A 139 -11.45 -9.43 -11.88
N ARG A 140 -10.77 -9.28 -10.75
CA ARG A 140 -11.07 -8.22 -9.77
C ARG A 140 -10.83 -6.82 -10.34
N ILE A 141 -9.76 -6.60 -11.10
CA ILE A 141 -9.48 -5.31 -11.75
C ILE A 141 -10.54 -5.01 -12.82
N MET A 142 -10.87 -6.00 -13.66
CA MET A 142 -11.91 -5.85 -14.68
C MET A 142 -13.25 -5.43 -14.05
N MET A 143 -13.67 -6.10 -12.97
CA MET A 143 -14.91 -5.77 -12.27
C MET A 143 -14.88 -4.42 -11.56
N ARG A 144 -13.76 -4.09 -10.89
CA ARG A 144 -13.61 -2.85 -10.12
C ARG A 144 -13.53 -1.64 -11.03
N ASP A 145 -12.68 -1.71 -12.06
CA ASP A 145 -12.33 -0.55 -12.90
C ASP A 145 -13.13 -0.52 -14.21
N GLN A 146 -13.97 -1.53 -14.46
CA GLN A 146 -14.78 -1.66 -15.68
C GLN A 146 -13.92 -1.61 -16.96
N VAL A 147 -12.79 -2.31 -16.93
CA VAL A 147 -11.80 -2.35 -18.03
C VAL A 147 -11.73 -3.74 -18.69
N PRO A 148 -11.34 -3.83 -19.97
CA PRO A 148 -11.14 -5.13 -20.63
C PRO A 148 -9.94 -5.89 -20.04
N ALA A 149 -9.94 -7.22 -20.24
CA ALA A 149 -8.89 -8.11 -19.73
C ALA A 149 -7.48 -7.67 -20.11
N GLN A 150 -7.26 -7.26 -21.36
CA GLN A 150 -5.96 -6.77 -21.84
C GLN A 150 -5.45 -5.55 -21.06
N ALA A 151 -6.35 -4.64 -20.66
CA ALA A 151 -5.99 -3.47 -19.86
C ALA A 151 -5.69 -3.87 -18.41
N ALA A 152 -6.50 -4.78 -17.84
CA ALA A 152 -6.24 -5.37 -16.52
C ALA A 152 -4.90 -6.13 -16.47
N GLU A 153 -4.58 -6.90 -17.52
CA GLU A 153 -3.29 -7.58 -17.67
C GLU A 153 -2.13 -6.58 -17.73
N ALA A 154 -2.24 -5.51 -18.53
CA ALA A 154 -1.21 -4.46 -18.59
C ALA A 154 -1.00 -3.72 -17.25
N MET A 155 -2.05 -3.65 -16.42
CA MET A 155 -1.94 -3.18 -15.03
C MET A 155 -1.20 -4.20 -14.14
N LEU A 156 -1.29 -5.49 -14.45
CA LEU A 156 -0.74 -6.61 -13.67
C LEU A 156 0.63 -7.11 -14.11
N GLN A 157 1.12 -6.79 -15.32
CA GLN A 157 2.42 -7.20 -15.87
C GLN A 157 3.59 -6.82 -14.94
N VAL A 158 3.84 -7.62 -13.90
CA VAL A 158 4.95 -7.52 -12.95
C VAL A 158 5.27 -8.88 -12.33
N GLN A 159 5.56 -9.88 -13.16
CA GLN A 159 5.88 -11.24 -12.71
C GLN A 159 7.10 -11.28 -11.78
N ASP A 160 8.08 -10.38 -11.99
CA ASP A 160 9.29 -10.28 -11.16
C ASP A 160 9.02 -9.75 -9.74
N GLN A 161 7.97 -8.94 -9.54
CA GLN A 161 7.63 -8.37 -8.23
C GLN A 161 6.98 -9.40 -7.31
N ARG A 162 6.14 -10.29 -7.85
CA ARG A 162 5.48 -11.33 -7.05
C ARG A 162 6.50 -12.30 -6.46
N THR A 163 7.42 -12.80 -7.27
CA THR A 163 8.48 -13.72 -6.82
C THR A 163 9.35 -13.07 -5.74
N TRP A 164 9.74 -11.81 -5.94
CA TRP A 164 10.50 -11.08 -4.93
C TRP A 164 9.71 -10.89 -3.63
N LEU A 165 8.44 -10.49 -3.70
CA LEU A 165 7.58 -10.32 -2.51
C LEU A 165 7.42 -11.63 -1.73
N LEU A 166 7.26 -12.75 -2.43
CA LEU A 166 7.19 -14.07 -1.80
C LEU A 166 8.50 -14.45 -1.09
N GLN A 167 9.65 -14.00 -1.58
CA GLN A 167 10.94 -14.22 -0.92
C GLN A 167 11.13 -13.35 0.33
N GLN A 168 10.51 -12.18 0.38
CA GLN A 168 10.61 -11.26 1.50
C GLN A 168 9.54 -11.48 2.58
N ALA A 169 8.47 -12.21 2.26
CA ALA A 169 7.36 -12.43 3.18
C ALA A 169 7.72 -13.48 4.24
N ASP A 170 7.52 -13.15 5.51
CA ASP A 170 7.59 -14.11 6.62
C ASP A 170 6.38 -15.04 6.64
N ASP A 171 5.22 -14.50 6.26
CA ASP A 171 3.94 -15.20 6.25
C ASP A 171 3.18 -14.88 4.96
N VAL A 172 2.56 -15.90 4.36
CA VAL A 172 1.73 -15.74 3.16
C VAL A 172 0.30 -16.15 3.47
N ILE A 173 -0.66 -15.29 3.10
CA ILE A 173 -2.09 -15.55 3.14
C ILE A 173 -2.59 -15.60 1.71
N GLU A 174 -3.27 -16.68 1.36
CA GLU A 174 -3.92 -16.81 0.06
C GLU A 174 -5.17 -15.90 0.01
N GLY A 175 -5.19 -14.95 -0.93
CA GLY A 175 -6.23 -13.92 -1.06
C GLY A 175 -7.52 -14.39 -1.75
N THR A 176 -7.63 -15.68 -2.04
CA THR A 176 -8.83 -16.39 -2.54
C THR A 176 -9.54 -17.17 -1.43
N LEU A 177 -8.97 -17.25 -0.22
CA LEU A 177 -9.58 -17.96 0.90
C LEU A 177 -11.01 -17.47 1.16
N ALA A 178 -11.91 -18.42 1.40
CA ALA A 178 -13.25 -18.12 1.89
C ALA A 178 -13.17 -17.34 3.22
N PRO A 179 -14.14 -16.47 3.54
CA PRO A 179 -14.09 -15.62 4.72
C PRO A 179 -13.78 -16.36 6.02
N GLU A 180 -14.35 -17.53 6.24
CA GLU A 180 -14.16 -18.35 7.45
C GLU A 180 -12.73 -18.91 7.53
N ALA A 181 -12.21 -19.39 6.40
CA ALA A 181 -10.85 -19.89 6.30
C ALA A 181 -9.82 -18.77 6.47
N LEU A 182 -10.11 -17.58 5.91
CA LEU A 182 -9.28 -16.40 6.10
C LEU A 182 -9.24 -15.97 7.58
N GLN A 183 -10.40 -15.92 8.24
CA GLN A 183 -10.47 -15.60 9.66
C GLN A 183 -9.71 -16.62 10.51
N ALA A 184 -9.82 -17.92 10.21
CA ALA A 184 -9.07 -18.95 10.91
C ALA A 184 -7.56 -18.77 10.72
N LYS A 185 -7.10 -18.49 9.50
CA LYS A 185 -5.69 -18.22 9.20
C LYS A 185 -5.17 -16.99 9.94
N VAL A 186 -5.94 -15.89 9.97
CA VAL A 186 -5.57 -14.66 10.70
C VAL A 186 -5.52 -14.90 12.21
N ARG A 187 -6.45 -15.69 12.78
CA ARG A 187 -6.40 -16.07 14.20
C ARG A 187 -5.12 -16.81 14.57
N MET A 188 -4.72 -17.79 13.76
CA MET A 188 -3.47 -18.53 13.98
C MET A 188 -2.24 -17.60 13.96
N LEU A 189 -2.22 -16.61 13.06
CA LEU A 189 -1.14 -15.63 12.99
C LEU A 189 -1.15 -14.68 14.20
N ASP A 190 -2.34 -14.19 14.61
CA ASP A 190 -2.49 -13.38 15.82
C ASP A 190 -1.97 -14.10 17.07
N GLU A 191 -2.33 -15.37 17.28
CA GLU A 191 -1.81 -16.18 18.38
C GLU A 191 -0.27 -16.26 18.36
N ALA A 192 0.31 -16.56 17.19
CA ALA A 192 1.76 -16.65 17.03
C ALA A 192 2.46 -15.30 17.30
N TYR A 193 1.89 -14.20 16.81
CA TYR A 193 2.47 -12.87 16.97
C TYR A 193 2.35 -12.35 18.40
N ARG A 194 1.23 -12.62 19.09
CA ARG A 194 1.10 -12.30 20.51
C ARG A 194 2.19 -12.96 21.34
N VAL A 195 2.48 -14.24 21.09
CA VAL A 195 3.56 -14.96 21.77
C VAL A 195 4.93 -14.38 21.40
N ALA A 196 5.17 -14.09 20.12
CA ALA A 196 6.46 -13.59 19.65
C ALA A 196 6.78 -12.16 20.12
N PHE A 197 5.76 -11.33 20.37
CA PHE A 197 5.93 -9.90 20.66
C PHE A 197 5.46 -9.47 22.06
N SER A 198 4.90 -10.38 22.87
CA SER A 198 4.51 -10.08 24.26
C SER A 198 5.70 -9.79 25.20
N GLU A 199 6.92 -10.15 24.84
CA GLU A 199 8.11 -10.06 25.72
C GLU A 199 9.01 -8.84 25.47
N LYS A 200 8.70 -7.97 24.49
CA LYS A 200 9.51 -6.78 24.15
C LYS A 200 9.13 -5.52 24.96
N THR A 201 8.68 -5.66 26.21
CA THR A 201 8.32 -4.51 27.07
C THR A 201 9.49 -4.07 27.96
#